data_AF-A0A2S9FEF6-F1
#
_entry.id   AF-A0A2S9FEF6-F1
#
_cell.length_a   1.000
_cell.length_b   1.000
_cell.length_c   1.000
_cell.angle_alpha   90.00
_cell.angle_beta   90.00
_cell.angle_gamma   90.00
#
_symmetry.space_group_name_H-M   'P 1'
#
loop_
_entity.id
_entity.type
_entity.pdbx_description
1 polymer ?
#
loop_
_entity_poly.entity_id
_entity_poly.type
_entity_poly.pdbx_seq_one_letter_code
_entity_poly.pdbx_strand_id
1 'polypeptide(L)'
;MFESLFDVDPDASQAELRAVVERCERLKSAAAAAQARATALWAAKRRAAEIGAGVSAAKRGKGLASEIALARRDAPVKGNQHLGFARALVEEMPHTLAALASGALSEWRATLIVRESACLTVEHRRELDAELCSDSAKFDHWGNARVEAEAKKIAAR
;
A
#
# COMPACT_ATOMS: atom_id res chain seq x y z
N MET A 1 -5.14 -4.60 24.41
CA MET A 1 -4.73 -3.19 24.59
C MET A 1 -5.09 -2.40 23.33
N PHE A 2 -6.39 -2.19 23.10
CA PHE A 2 -6.93 -1.38 21.99
C PHE A 2 -8.15 -0.55 22.43
N GLU A 3 -8.78 -0.89 23.56
CA GLU A 3 -10.04 -0.28 24.01
C GLU A 3 -9.94 1.24 24.17
N SER A 4 -8.81 1.80 24.62
CA SER A 4 -8.68 3.25 24.79
C SER A 4 -8.04 4.00 23.61
N LEU A 5 -7.64 3.32 22.52
CA LEU A 5 -6.91 3.98 21.43
C LEU A 5 -7.85 4.84 20.55
N PHE A 6 -9.13 4.49 20.55
CA PHE A 6 -10.16 5.08 19.69
C PHE A 6 -11.24 5.84 20.46
N ASP A 7 -11.10 5.97 21.78
CA ASP A 7 -12.00 6.78 22.58
C ASP A 7 -11.86 8.24 22.17
N VAL A 8 -13.01 8.89 21.96
CA VAL A 8 -13.09 10.30 21.62
C VAL A 8 -13.79 10.99 22.78
N ASP A 9 -13.06 11.86 23.47
CA ASP A 9 -13.59 12.66 24.56
C ASP A 9 -14.59 13.70 24.02
N PRO A 10 -15.86 13.69 24.47
CA PRO A 10 -16.86 14.65 24.01
C PRO A 10 -16.54 16.09 24.42
N ASP A 11 -15.72 16.29 25.46
CA ASP A 11 -15.33 17.62 25.95
C ASP A 11 -13.99 18.10 25.35
N ALA A 12 -13.40 17.35 24.41
CA ALA A 12 -12.16 17.70 23.74
C ALA A 12 -12.27 18.99 22.91
N SER A 13 -11.20 19.77 22.92
CA SER A 13 -11.04 20.95 22.06
C SER A 13 -10.94 20.57 20.57
N GLN A 14 -11.17 21.54 19.69
CA GLN A 14 -11.00 21.35 18.23
C GLN A 14 -9.58 20.89 17.85
N ALA A 15 -8.56 21.35 18.59
CA ALA A 15 -7.17 20.96 18.35
C ALA A 15 -6.92 19.49 18.74
N GLU A 16 -7.50 19.05 19.86
CA GLU A 16 -7.42 17.66 20.30
C GLU A 16 -8.17 16.72 19.35
N LEU A 17 -9.37 17.10 18.91
CA LEU A 17 -10.13 16.36 17.91
C LEU A 17 -9.37 16.25 16.57
N ARG A 18 -8.70 17.32 16.12
CA ARG A 18 -7.80 17.26 14.96
C ARG A 18 -6.67 16.25 15.17
N ALA A 19 -6.01 16.29 16.32
CA ALA A 19 -4.93 15.36 16.64
C ALA A 19 -5.41 13.89 16.67
N VAL A 20 -6.65 13.62 17.12
CA VAL A 20 -7.27 12.29 17.02
C VAL A 20 -7.38 11.84 15.57
N VAL A 21 -7.93 12.69 14.69
CA VAL A 21 -8.08 12.37 13.25
C VAL A 21 -6.72 12.08 12.60
N GLU A 22 -5.71 12.91 12.87
CA GLU A 22 -4.35 12.72 12.35
C GLU A 22 -3.72 11.41 12.83
N ARG A 23 -3.91 11.03 14.10
CA ARG A 23 -3.44 9.73 14.62
C ARG A 23 -4.15 8.57 13.91
N CYS A 24 -5.46 8.64 13.75
CA CYS A 24 -6.23 7.62 13.05
C CYS A 24 -5.79 7.47 11.59
N GLU A 25 -5.49 8.57 10.89
CA GLU A 25 -4.99 8.50 9.50
C GLU A 25 -3.62 7.83 9.41
N ARG A 26 -2.68 8.16 10.31
CA ARG A 26 -1.39 7.48 10.39
C ARG A 26 -1.56 5.99 10.69
N LEU A 27 -2.48 5.63 11.58
CA LEU A 27 -2.76 4.24 11.91
C LEU A 27 -3.36 3.46 10.72
N LYS A 28 -4.31 4.05 9.99
CA LYS A 28 -4.84 3.45 8.75
C LYS A 28 -3.73 3.19 7.73
N SER A 29 -2.84 4.16 7.55
CA SER A 29 -1.71 4.05 6.62
C SER A 29 -0.72 2.95 7.04
N ALA A 30 -0.36 2.89 8.32
CA ALA A 30 0.48 1.83 8.86
C ALA A 30 -0.18 0.44 8.74
N ALA A 31 -1.49 0.34 8.98
CA ALA A 31 -2.25 -0.89 8.81
C ALA A 31 -2.29 -1.33 7.33
N ALA A 32 -2.48 -0.39 6.39
CA ALA A 32 -2.43 -0.68 4.96
C ALA A 32 -1.04 -1.19 4.53
N ALA A 33 0.04 -0.58 5.03
CA ALA A 33 1.40 -1.08 4.79
C ALA A 33 1.61 -2.50 5.33
N ALA A 34 1.07 -2.79 6.53
CA ALA A 34 1.12 -4.13 7.10
C ALA A 34 0.31 -5.14 6.27
N GLN A 35 -0.88 -4.76 5.78
CA GLN A 35 -1.67 -5.58 4.88
C GLN A 35 -0.93 -5.87 3.57
N ALA A 36 -0.24 -4.88 2.98
CA ALA A 36 0.58 -5.08 1.79
C ALA A 36 1.71 -6.10 2.04
N ARG A 37 2.48 -5.93 3.12
CA ARG A 37 3.54 -6.89 3.50
C ARG A 37 2.99 -8.31 3.75
N ALA A 38 1.90 -8.43 4.49
CA ALA A 38 1.27 -9.71 4.77
C ALA A 38 0.75 -10.39 3.49
N THR A 39 0.16 -9.61 2.58
CA THR A 39 -0.35 -10.11 1.29
C THR A 39 0.79 -10.63 0.41
N ALA A 40 1.89 -9.89 0.28
CA ALA A 40 3.05 -10.32 -0.48
C ALA A 40 3.67 -11.59 0.12
N LEU A 41 3.81 -11.66 1.46
CA LEU A 41 4.31 -12.84 2.15
C LEU A 41 3.39 -14.05 1.98
N TRP A 42 2.08 -13.86 2.06
CA TRP A 42 1.11 -14.93 1.82
C TRP A 42 1.23 -15.48 0.39
N ALA A 43 1.35 -14.60 -0.60
CA ALA A 43 1.57 -14.99 -1.98
C ALA A 43 2.87 -15.78 -2.18
N ALA A 44 3.97 -15.35 -1.55
CA ALA A 44 5.25 -16.07 -1.60
C ALA A 44 5.14 -17.46 -0.95
N LYS A 45 4.50 -17.57 0.22
CA LYS A 45 4.29 -18.85 0.92
C LYS A 45 3.39 -19.79 0.12
N ARG A 46 2.29 -19.30 -0.47
CA ARG A 46 1.41 -20.09 -1.35
C ARG A 46 2.20 -20.64 -2.53
N ARG A 47 2.96 -19.80 -3.22
CA ARG A 47 3.80 -20.19 -4.36
C ARG A 47 4.83 -21.25 -3.97
N ALA A 48 5.51 -21.09 -2.85
CA ALA A 48 6.50 -22.06 -2.37
C ALA A 48 5.86 -23.42 -2.06
N ALA A 49 4.72 -23.44 -1.36
CA ALA A 49 3.99 -24.66 -1.05
C ALA A 49 3.51 -25.39 -2.32
N GLU A 50 2.98 -24.66 -3.29
CA GLU A 50 2.53 -25.23 -4.57
C GLU A 50 3.69 -25.77 -5.43
N ILE A 51 4.86 -25.12 -5.39
CA ILE A 51 6.08 -25.67 -6.02
C ILE A 51 6.48 -26.98 -5.35
N GLY A 52 6.54 -27.01 -4.01
CA GLY A 52 6.87 -28.22 -3.25
C GLY A 52 5.88 -29.38 -3.48
N ALA A 53 4.61 -29.07 -3.73
CA ALA A 53 3.57 -30.03 -4.05
C ALA A 53 3.51 -30.42 -5.54
N GLY A 54 4.43 -29.93 -6.39
CA GLY A 54 4.47 -30.26 -7.82
C GLY A 54 3.32 -29.66 -8.64
N VAL A 55 2.64 -28.62 -8.14
CA VAL A 55 1.58 -27.93 -8.89
C VAL A 55 2.19 -27.27 -10.12
N SER A 56 1.57 -27.48 -11.29
CA SER A 56 2.04 -26.91 -12.55
C SER A 56 2.03 -25.39 -12.52
N ALA A 57 2.98 -24.75 -13.21
CA ALA A 57 3.12 -23.30 -13.21
C ALA A 57 1.81 -22.55 -13.56
N ALA A 58 1.04 -23.08 -14.51
CA ALA A 58 -0.24 -22.51 -14.94
C ALA A 58 -1.36 -22.55 -13.87
N LYS A 59 -1.25 -23.41 -12.85
CA LYS A 59 -2.27 -23.56 -11.79
C LYS A 59 -1.89 -22.88 -10.48
N ARG A 60 -0.66 -22.39 -10.35
CA ARG A 60 -0.16 -21.76 -9.11
C ARG A 60 -0.91 -20.47 -8.80
N GLY A 61 -1.20 -20.23 -7.53
CA GLY A 61 -1.88 -19.04 -7.03
C GLY A 61 -3.34 -18.92 -7.45
N LYS A 62 -3.95 -19.94 -8.07
CA LYS A 62 -5.36 -19.92 -8.47
C LYS A 62 -6.23 -19.70 -7.23
N GLY A 63 -7.08 -18.68 -7.27
CA GLY A 63 -8.00 -18.32 -6.18
C GLY A 63 -7.40 -17.40 -5.11
N LEU A 64 -6.07 -17.26 -5.02
CA LEU A 64 -5.42 -16.46 -3.98
C LEU A 64 -5.89 -15.00 -3.97
N ALA A 65 -6.03 -14.38 -5.15
CA ALA A 65 -6.53 -13.02 -5.26
C ALA A 65 -7.92 -12.85 -4.64
N SER A 66 -8.83 -13.80 -4.86
CA SER A 66 -10.17 -13.78 -4.27
C SER A 66 -10.12 -13.99 -2.76
N GLU A 67 -9.27 -14.88 -2.26
CA GLU A 67 -9.04 -15.08 -0.82
C GLU A 67 -8.55 -13.78 -0.15
N ILE A 68 -7.62 -13.06 -0.79
CA ILE A 68 -7.11 -11.75 -0.33
C ILE A 68 -8.23 -10.70 -0.26
N ALA A 69 -9.06 -10.60 -1.31
CA ALA A 69 -10.19 -9.66 -1.31
C ALA A 69 -11.17 -9.96 -0.17
N LEU A 70 -11.52 -11.23 0.03
CA LEU A 70 -12.41 -11.65 1.11
C LEU A 70 -11.83 -11.32 2.49
N ALA A 71 -10.53 -11.56 2.70
CA ALA A 71 -9.85 -11.19 3.95
C ALA A 71 -9.90 -9.67 4.23
N ARG A 72 -9.90 -8.86 3.16
CA ARG A 72 -10.03 -7.40 3.22
C ARG A 72 -11.49 -6.92 3.25
N ARG A 73 -12.47 -7.82 3.26
CA ARG A 73 -13.92 -7.53 3.17
C ARG A 73 -14.28 -6.72 1.92
N ASP A 74 -13.64 -7.04 0.80
CA ASP A 74 -13.84 -6.37 -0.48
C ASP A 74 -14.38 -7.36 -1.53
N ALA A 75 -14.89 -6.83 -2.64
CA ALA A 75 -15.41 -7.64 -3.74
C ALA A 75 -14.28 -8.50 -4.36
N PRO A 76 -14.53 -9.78 -4.74
CA PRO A 76 -13.50 -10.67 -5.29
C PRO A 76 -12.71 -10.07 -6.48
N VAL A 77 -13.36 -9.23 -7.28
CA VAL A 77 -12.76 -8.53 -8.43
C VAL A 77 -11.63 -7.57 -8.04
N LYS A 78 -11.57 -7.12 -6.79
CA LYS A 78 -10.50 -6.26 -6.24
C LYS A 78 -9.27 -7.03 -5.81
N GLY A 79 -9.33 -8.36 -5.78
CA GLY A 79 -8.23 -9.22 -5.31
C GLY A 79 -6.92 -9.02 -6.06
N ASN A 80 -6.98 -8.92 -7.39
CA ASN A 80 -5.80 -8.68 -8.22
C ASN A 80 -5.19 -7.30 -7.98
N GLN A 81 -6.03 -6.29 -7.71
CA GLN A 81 -5.56 -4.95 -7.36
C GLN A 81 -4.77 -4.99 -6.03
N HIS A 82 -5.33 -5.63 -4.99
CA HIS A 82 -4.65 -5.76 -3.69
C HIS A 82 -3.36 -6.57 -3.78
N LEU A 83 -3.37 -7.69 -4.52
CA LEU A 83 -2.18 -8.52 -4.74
C LEU A 83 -1.11 -7.80 -5.55
N GLY A 84 -1.49 -7.10 -6.62
CA GLY A 84 -0.56 -6.31 -7.45
C GLY A 84 0.06 -5.15 -6.67
N PHE A 85 -0.76 -4.41 -5.93
CA PHE A 85 -0.32 -3.33 -5.04
C PHE A 85 0.68 -3.83 -3.99
N ALA A 86 0.37 -4.94 -3.33
CA ALA A 86 1.25 -5.55 -2.34
C ALA A 86 2.62 -5.95 -2.91
N ARG A 87 2.64 -6.60 -4.08
CA ARG A 87 3.88 -6.99 -4.74
C ARG A 87 4.71 -5.79 -5.17
N ALA A 88 4.09 -4.80 -5.82
CA ALA A 88 4.78 -3.58 -6.24
C ALA A 88 5.46 -2.89 -5.05
N LEU A 89 4.74 -2.69 -3.94
CA LEU A 89 5.31 -2.04 -2.75
C LEU A 89 6.46 -2.82 -2.11
N VAL A 90 6.33 -4.15 -2.01
CA VAL A 90 7.29 -4.97 -1.25
C VAL A 90 8.52 -5.34 -2.06
N GLU A 91 8.35 -5.59 -3.36
CA GLU A 91 9.42 -6.12 -4.23
C GLU A 91 10.13 -5.02 -5.04
N GLU A 92 9.45 -3.90 -5.28
CA GLU A 92 9.87 -2.89 -6.26
C GLU A 92 9.90 -1.46 -5.71
N MET A 93 9.10 -1.13 -4.69
CA MET A 93 8.89 0.26 -4.24
C MET A 93 9.06 0.45 -2.72
N PRO A 94 10.25 0.16 -2.15
CA PRO A 94 10.48 0.22 -0.70
C PRO A 94 10.31 1.63 -0.09
N HIS A 95 10.58 2.71 -0.83
CA HIS A 95 10.41 4.07 -0.32
C HIS A 95 8.93 4.45 -0.21
N THR A 96 8.11 4.08 -1.21
CA THR A 96 6.65 4.23 -1.14
C THR A 96 6.07 3.42 0.01
N LEU A 97 6.55 2.19 0.21
CA LEU A 97 6.15 1.36 1.35
C LEU A 97 6.52 2.01 2.70
N ALA A 98 7.72 2.59 2.82
CA ALA A 98 8.16 3.29 4.04
C ALA A 98 7.33 4.57 4.30
N ALA A 99 7.02 5.33 3.26
CA ALA A 99 6.17 6.52 3.36
C ALA A 99 4.73 6.17 3.76
N LEU A 100 4.18 5.05 3.25
CA LEU A 100 2.90 4.52 3.70
C LEU A 100 2.95 4.04 5.16
N ALA A 101 4.00 3.32 5.54
CA ALA A 101 4.15 2.77 6.89
C ALA A 101 4.31 3.85 7.98
N SER A 102 4.94 4.98 7.65
CA SER A 102 5.08 6.14 8.54
C SER A 102 3.82 7.03 8.58
N GLY A 103 2.91 6.86 7.63
CA GLY A 103 1.70 7.69 7.48
C GLY A 103 1.90 9.01 6.73
N ALA A 104 3.07 9.22 6.11
CA ALA A 104 3.29 10.34 5.18
C ALA A 104 2.46 10.19 3.90
N LEU A 105 2.19 8.95 3.48
CA LEU A 105 1.21 8.63 2.44
C LEU A 105 0.01 7.92 3.04
N SER A 106 -1.17 8.28 2.58
CA SER A 106 -2.36 7.43 2.71
C SER A 106 -2.30 6.27 1.72
N GLU A 107 -3.05 5.20 1.99
CA GLU A 107 -3.17 4.04 1.09
C GLU A 107 -3.59 4.45 -0.32
N TRP A 108 -4.51 5.42 -0.43
CA TRP A 108 -4.96 5.93 -1.72
C TRP A 108 -3.84 6.61 -2.51
N ARG A 109 -3.01 7.44 -1.86
CA ARG A 109 -1.89 8.10 -2.54
C ARG A 109 -0.80 7.10 -2.95
N ALA A 110 -0.49 6.13 -2.11
CA ALA A 110 0.38 5.02 -2.50
C ALA A 110 -0.19 4.24 -3.70
N THR A 111 -1.51 4.04 -3.75
CA THR A 111 -2.19 3.39 -4.88
C THR A 111 -2.04 4.19 -6.17
N LEU A 112 -2.15 5.53 -6.11
CA LEU A 112 -1.92 6.40 -7.28
C LEU A 112 -0.49 6.23 -7.80
N ILE A 113 0.52 6.28 -6.92
CA ILE A 113 1.92 6.11 -7.30
C ILE A 113 2.15 4.75 -7.99
N VAL A 114 1.64 3.66 -7.39
CA VAL A 114 1.73 2.32 -7.99
C VAL A 114 1.04 2.28 -9.36
N ARG A 115 -0.15 2.88 -9.49
CA ARG A 115 -0.91 2.92 -10.75
C ARG A 115 -0.16 3.67 -11.84
N GLU A 116 0.41 4.84 -11.55
CA GLU A 116 1.15 5.63 -12.54
C GLU A 116 2.45 4.95 -12.97
N SER A 117 3.03 4.11 -12.11
CA SER A 117 4.24 3.34 -12.40
C SER A 117 3.99 1.99 -13.11
N ALA A 118 2.73 1.63 -13.36
CA ALA A 118 2.35 0.28 -13.79
C ALA A 118 2.93 -0.13 -15.17
N CYS A 119 3.21 0.84 -16.05
CA CYS A 119 3.81 0.60 -17.37
C CYS A 119 5.34 0.48 -17.36
N LEU A 120 5.99 0.82 -16.24
CA LEU A 120 7.45 0.82 -16.13
C LEU A 120 8.02 -0.60 -15.95
N THR A 121 9.28 -0.77 -16.38
CA THR A 121 10.10 -1.91 -15.96
C THR A 121 10.36 -1.87 -14.45
N VAL A 122 10.81 -2.98 -13.87
CA VAL A 122 11.13 -3.04 -12.44
C VAL A 122 12.23 -2.04 -12.09
N GLU A 123 13.22 -1.88 -12.95
CA GLU A 123 14.35 -0.96 -12.79
C GLU A 123 13.86 0.50 -12.77
N HIS A 124 13.11 0.93 -13.80
CA HIS A 124 12.58 2.30 -13.86
C HIS A 124 11.55 2.57 -12.75
N ARG A 125 10.79 1.56 -12.32
CA ARG A 125 9.89 1.71 -11.19
C ARG A 125 10.63 1.95 -9.87
N ARG A 126 11.77 1.30 -9.66
CA ARG A 126 12.65 1.56 -8.50
C ARG A 126 13.24 2.96 -8.53
N GLU A 127 13.62 3.45 -9.71
CA GLU A 127 14.07 4.84 -9.88
C GLU A 127 12.96 5.84 -9.55
N LEU A 128 11.74 5.61 -10.07
CA LEU A 128 10.57 6.41 -9.72
C LEU A 128 10.32 6.39 -8.22
N ASP A 129 10.36 5.22 -7.58
CA ASP A 129 10.16 5.08 -6.15
C ASP A 129 11.18 5.87 -5.34
N ALA A 130 12.47 5.79 -5.70
CA ALA A 130 13.52 6.54 -5.04
C ALA A 130 13.38 8.06 -5.26
N GLU A 131 13.18 8.52 -6.50
CA GLU A 131 13.04 9.96 -6.81
C GLU A 131 11.78 10.53 -6.13
N LEU A 132 10.67 9.80 -6.19
CA LEU A 132 9.39 10.30 -5.69
C LEU A 132 9.22 10.12 -4.19
N CYS A 133 9.79 9.11 -3.54
CA CYS A 133 9.42 8.78 -2.16
C CYS A 133 10.60 8.76 -1.17
N SER A 134 11.84 9.02 -1.60
CA SER A 134 13.00 9.08 -0.69
C SER A 134 12.88 10.17 0.38
N ASP A 135 12.33 11.33 0.02
CA ASP A 135 11.92 12.38 0.96
C ASP A 135 10.39 12.37 1.11
N SER A 136 9.92 11.76 2.20
CA SER A 136 8.49 11.66 2.50
C SER A 136 7.88 12.95 3.04
N ALA A 137 8.70 13.90 3.54
CA ALA A 137 8.20 15.14 4.13
C ALA A 137 7.46 16.03 3.11
N LYS A 138 7.81 15.91 1.82
CA LYS A 138 7.11 16.66 0.77
C LYS A 138 5.62 16.34 0.64
N PHE A 139 5.17 15.18 1.11
CA PHE A 139 3.77 14.77 1.00
C PHE A 139 2.82 15.54 1.93
N ASP A 140 3.33 16.19 2.98
CA ASP A 140 2.54 16.96 3.95
C ASP A 140 1.70 18.07 3.30
N HIS A 141 2.17 18.60 2.17
CA HIS A 141 1.53 19.70 1.44
C HIS A 141 0.96 19.29 0.09
N TRP A 142 0.99 18.01 -0.24
CA TRP A 142 0.52 17.53 -1.54
C TRP A 142 -0.94 17.10 -1.45
N GLY A 143 -1.74 17.49 -2.44
CA GLY A 143 -3.03 16.86 -2.72
C GLY A 143 -2.86 15.66 -3.65
N ASN A 144 -3.93 14.87 -3.82
CA ASN A 144 -3.91 13.69 -4.69
C ASN A 144 -3.49 14.01 -6.13
N ALA A 145 -3.97 15.13 -6.68
CA ALA A 145 -3.63 15.55 -8.04
C ALA A 145 -2.12 15.84 -8.22
N ARG A 146 -1.45 16.37 -7.19
CA ARG A 146 -0.01 16.62 -7.24
C ARG A 146 0.80 15.33 -7.16
N VAL A 147 0.38 14.39 -6.31
CA VAL A 147 0.99 13.05 -6.25
C VAL A 147 0.93 12.36 -7.61
N GLU A 148 -0.25 12.33 -8.22
CA GLU A 148 -0.47 11.73 -9.55
C GLU A 148 0.35 12.43 -10.64
N ALA A 149 0.35 13.76 -10.67
CA ALA A 149 1.09 14.53 -11.66
C ALA A 149 2.61 14.31 -11.58
N GLU A 150 3.19 14.31 -10.37
CA GLU A 150 4.63 14.10 -10.20
C GLU A 150 5.04 12.64 -10.51
N ALA A 151 4.24 11.65 -10.08
CA ALA A 151 4.49 10.26 -10.45
C ALA A 151 4.45 10.06 -11.97
N LYS A 152 3.42 10.61 -12.64
CA LYS A 152 3.29 10.56 -14.09
C LYS A 152 4.43 11.26 -14.82
N LYS A 153 4.88 12.41 -14.31
CA LYS A 153 6.00 13.16 -14.87
C LYS A 153 7.30 12.38 -14.85
N ILE A 154 7.56 11.62 -13.78
CA ILE A 154 8.76 10.77 -13.68
C ILE A 154 8.60 9.55 -14.59
N ALA A 155 7.43 8.91 -14.60
CA ALA A 155 7.16 7.72 -15.42
C ALA A 155 7.20 7.97 -16.94
N ALA A 156 6.99 9.22 -17.38
CA ALA A 156 6.97 9.59 -18.80
C ALA A 156 8.33 10.05 -19.36
N ARG A 157 9.40 10.04 -18.54
CA ARG A 157 10.76 10.33 -19.01
C ARG A 157 11.37 9.13 -19.73
#